data_AF-H0TEL2-F1
#
_entry.id   AF-H0TEL2-F1
#
_cell.length_a   1.000
_cell.length_b   1.000
_cell.length_c   1.000
_cell.angle_alpha   90.00
_cell.angle_beta   90.00
_cell.angle_gamma   90.00
#
_symmetry.space_group_name_H-M   'P 1'
#
loop_
_entity.id
_entity.type
_entity.pdbx_description
1 polymer ?
#
loop_
_entity_poly.entity_id
_entity_poly.type
_entity_poly.pdbx_seq_one_letter_code
_entity_poly.pdbx_strand_id
1 'polypeptide(L)'
;MRSGNSALVWVAGNAPQVSSKGDYYQGKKSIPKPLQLIRHAGRGSLELTAHEALALTKMDWNNDALYDPVPVSIRYSQRLVRTIANVPDLPGNVYPYRLFM
;
A
#
# COMPACT_ATOMS: atom_id res chain seq x y z
N MET A 1 -25.87 -11.54 4.16
CA MET A 1 -25.86 -10.17 3.61
C MET A 1 -24.47 -9.58 3.79
N ARG A 2 -23.74 -9.25 2.71
CA ARG A 2 -22.49 -8.45 2.83
C ARG A 2 -22.93 -6.99 3.00
N SER A 3 -22.59 -6.35 4.11
CA SER A 3 -23.13 -5.07 4.57
C SER A 3 -22.75 -3.83 3.74
N GLY A 4 -22.25 -3.99 2.51
CA GLY A 4 -21.77 -2.87 1.68
C GLY A 4 -20.63 -2.04 2.30
N ASN A 5 -20.09 -2.47 3.45
CA ASN A 5 -19.19 -1.70 4.30
C ASN A 5 -17.77 -2.28 4.37
N SER A 6 -17.55 -3.46 3.81
CA SER A 6 -16.23 -4.06 3.72
C SER A 6 -16.01 -4.77 2.38
N ALA A 7 -14.76 -4.76 1.92
CA ALA A 7 -14.32 -5.45 0.71
C ALA A 7 -12.95 -6.11 0.93
N LEU A 8 -12.65 -7.14 0.15
CA LEU A 8 -11.31 -7.71 0.03
C LEU A 8 -10.72 -7.27 -1.31
N VAL A 9 -9.48 -6.77 -1.29
CA VAL A 9 -8.80 -6.25 -2.48
C VAL A 9 -7.47 -6.96 -2.65
N TRP A 10 -7.31 -7.69 -3.75
CA TRP A 10 -6.03 -8.26 -4.15
C TRP A 10 -5.18 -7.18 -4.82
N VAL A 11 -4.17 -6.70 -4.12
CA VAL A 11 -3.25 -5.67 -4.63
C VAL A 11 -2.02 -6.26 -5.31
N ALA A 12 -1.75 -7.54 -5.06
CA ALA A 12 -0.70 -8.35 -5.63
C ALA A 12 -1.30 -9.41 -6.55
N GLY A 13 -0.67 -9.64 -7.70
CA GLY A 13 -1.14 -10.59 -8.70
C GLY A 13 -0.19 -10.73 -9.88
N ASN A 14 -0.67 -11.38 -10.93
CA ASN A 14 0.03 -11.57 -12.19
C ASN A 14 0.21 -10.22 -12.91
N ALA A 15 1.41 -9.98 -13.44
CA ALA A 15 1.73 -8.83 -14.29
C ALA A 15 2.24 -9.35 -15.65
N PRO A 16 1.35 -9.84 -16.52
CA PRO A 16 1.74 -10.54 -17.74
C PRO A 16 2.51 -9.64 -18.72
N GLN A 17 2.29 -8.33 -18.68
CA GLN A 17 2.99 -7.36 -19.54
C GLN A 17 4.46 -7.15 -19.17
N VAL A 18 4.89 -7.63 -18.00
CA VAL A 18 6.27 -7.45 -17.51
C VAL A 18 7.18 -8.60 -17.96
N SER A 19 6.63 -9.72 -18.44
CA SER A 19 7.38 -10.92 -18.80
C SER A 19 7.00 -11.42 -20.18
N SER A 20 8.00 -11.60 -21.04
CA SER A 20 7.84 -12.24 -22.36
C SER A 20 7.77 -13.77 -22.28
N LYS A 21 7.95 -14.36 -21.09
CA LYS A 21 8.06 -15.82 -20.88
C LYS A 21 6.82 -16.44 -20.20
N GLY A 22 5.75 -15.67 -20.04
CA GLY A 22 4.53 -16.08 -19.34
C GLY A 22 4.28 -15.31 -18.04
N ASP A 23 3.40 -15.85 -17.20
CA ASP A 23 2.93 -15.20 -15.97
C ASP A 23 4.07 -14.74 -15.05
N TYR A 24 3.97 -13.50 -14.57
CA TYR A 24 4.94 -12.91 -13.67
C TYR A 24 4.25 -12.49 -12.37
N TYR A 25 4.74 -13.04 -11.25
CA TYR A 25 4.33 -12.64 -9.92
C TYR A 25 5.54 -12.07 -9.17
N GLN A 26 5.42 -10.83 -8.71
CA GLN A 26 6.48 -10.19 -7.94
C GLN A 26 6.78 -10.99 -6.67
N GLY A 27 8.07 -11.16 -6.36
CA GLY A 27 8.55 -11.96 -5.23
C GLY A 27 8.57 -13.47 -5.48
N LYS A 28 7.86 -13.97 -6.52
CA LYS A 28 7.83 -15.39 -6.97
C LYS A 28 7.57 -16.42 -5.87
N LYS A 29 7.08 -16.00 -4.70
CA LYS A 29 6.90 -16.82 -3.49
C LYS A 29 5.61 -16.43 -2.79
N SER A 30 4.93 -17.44 -2.23
CA SER A 30 3.69 -17.33 -1.44
C SER A 30 2.43 -16.98 -2.24
N ILE A 31 1.28 -17.34 -1.67
CA ILE A 31 -0.03 -16.96 -2.19
C ILE A 31 -0.32 -15.51 -1.76
N PRO A 32 -0.69 -14.61 -2.69
CA PRO A 32 -1.07 -13.23 -2.36
C PRO A 32 -2.20 -13.16 -1.32
N LYS A 33 -2.02 -12.31 -0.32
CA LYS A 33 -3.05 -12.04 0.70
C LYS A 33 -3.81 -10.76 0.31
N PRO A 34 -5.15 -10.75 0.36
CA PRO A 34 -5.91 -9.54 0.08
C PRO A 34 -5.80 -8.55 1.23
N LEU A 35 -5.98 -7.28 0.93
CA LEU A 35 -6.27 -6.23 1.90
C LEU A 35 -7.74 -6.27 2.27
N GLN A 36 -8.04 -6.19 3.56
CA GLN A 36 -9.40 -5.98 4.04
C GLN A 36 -9.66 -4.48 4.17
N LEU A 37 -10.56 -3.97 3.34
CA LEU A 37 -11.07 -2.60 3.48
C LEU A 37 -12.33 -2.65 4.33
N ILE A 38 -12.37 -1.80 5.35
CA ILE A 38 -13.54 -1.60 6.22
C ILE A 38 -13.80 -0.10 6.25
N ARG A 39 -15.01 0.30 5.86
CA ARG A 39 -15.44 1.68 6.00
C ARG A 39 -16.02 1.86 7.40
N HIS A 40 -15.51 2.81 8.17
CA HIS A 40 -16.06 3.12 9.50
C HIS A 40 -17.03 4.30 9.45
N ALA A 41 -16.85 5.21 8.48
CA ALA A 41 -17.69 6.37 8.25
C ALA A 41 -17.66 6.77 6.76
N GLY A 42 -18.59 7.63 6.35
CA GLY A 42 -18.72 8.11 4.97
C GLY A 42 -19.74 7.31 4.13
N ARG A 43 -19.99 7.78 2.91
CA ARG A 43 -20.96 7.21 1.95
C ARG A 43 -20.26 6.98 0.61
N GLY A 44 -20.90 6.22 -0.29
CA GLY A 44 -20.41 5.97 -1.64
C GLY A 44 -20.08 4.50 -1.93
N SER A 45 -19.64 4.19 -3.14
CA SER A 45 -19.22 2.82 -3.48
C SER A 45 -17.89 2.46 -2.82
N LEU A 46 -17.73 1.20 -2.38
CA LEU A 46 -16.41 0.69 -1.97
C LEU A 46 -15.49 0.41 -3.15
N GLU A 47 -16.03 0.36 -4.36
CA GLU A 47 -15.26 0.14 -5.59
C GLU A 47 -14.27 1.27 -5.84
N LEU A 48 -14.70 2.53 -5.69
CA LEU A 48 -13.80 3.68 -5.81
C LEU A 48 -12.66 3.59 -4.78
N THR A 49 -13.00 3.36 -3.51
CA THR A 49 -12.00 3.21 -2.44
C THR A 49 -11.07 2.02 -2.69
N ALA A 50 -11.57 0.93 -3.28
CA ALA A 50 -10.76 -0.22 -3.65
C ALA A 50 -9.77 0.11 -4.79
N HIS A 51 -10.22 0.85 -5.81
CA HIS A 51 -9.35 1.33 -6.88
C HIS A 51 -8.28 2.30 -6.39
N GLU A 52 -8.64 3.25 -5.53
CA GLU A 52 -7.69 4.18 -4.91
C GLU A 52 -6.68 3.44 -4.04
N ALA A 53 -7.13 2.50 -3.19
CA ALA A 53 -6.24 1.67 -2.39
C ALA A 53 -5.29 0.85 -3.26
N LEU A 54 -5.78 0.27 -4.36
CA LEU A 54 -4.97 -0.45 -5.34
C LEU A 54 -3.95 0.47 -6.02
N ALA A 55 -4.35 1.66 -6.46
CA ALA A 55 -3.45 2.62 -7.09
C ALA A 55 -2.35 3.06 -6.12
N LEU A 56 -2.70 3.35 -4.87
CA LEU A 56 -1.74 3.74 -3.85
C LEU A 56 -0.74 2.64 -3.48
N THR A 57 -1.02 1.36 -3.76
CA THR A 57 0.00 0.30 -3.59
C THR A 57 1.05 0.30 -4.70
N LYS A 58 0.83 1.03 -5.80
CA LYS A 58 1.77 1.18 -6.93
C LYS A 58 2.62 2.45 -6.84
N MET A 59 2.49 3.21 -5.75
CA MET A 59 3.01 4.57 -5.63
C MET A 59 4.13 4.68 -4.59
N ASP A 60 4.96 3.64 -4.40
CA ASP A 60 6.19 3.78 -3.61
C ASP A 60 7.34 4.24 -4.50
N TRP A 61 7.75 5.51 -4.37
CA TRP A 61 8.91 6.07 -5.08
C TRP A 61 10.27 5.69 -4.48
N ASN A 62 10.27 4.94 -3.37
CA ASN A 62 11.49 4.46 -2.71
C ASN A 62 11.90 3.05 -3.16
N ASN A 63 11.21 2.44 -4.13
CA ASN A 63 11.61 1.16 -4.73
C ASN A 63 11.12 1.04 -6.18
N ASP A 64 11.67 0.08 -6.92
CA ASP A 64 11.34 -0.22 -8.33
C ASP A 64 10.39 -1.41 -8.49
N ALA A 65 9.77 -1.85 -7.39
CA ALA A 65 8.81 -2.94 -7.41
C ALA A 65 7.50 -2.49 -8.07
N LEU A 66 6.83 -3.40 -8.78
CA LEU A 66 5.53 -3.18 -9.40
C LEU A 66 4.45 -2.80 -8.38
N TYR A 67 4.56 -3.28 -7.14
CA TYR A 67 3.62 -2.99 -6.07
C TYR A 67 4.14 -3.30 -4.68
N ASP A 68 3.59 -2.59 -3.70
CA ASP A 68 3.69 -2.90 -2.27
C ASP A 68 2.48 -3.73 -1.78
N PRO A 69 2.63 -4.48 -0.68
CA PRO A 69 1.53 -5.20 -0.05
C PRO A 69 0.51 -4.29 0.65
N VAL A 70 0.79 -2.99 0.83
CA VAL A 70 -0.11 -2.01 1.45
C VAL A 70 -0.03 -0.66 0.72
N PRO A 71 -1.07 0.20 0.78
CA PRO A 71 -1.01 1.56 0.23
C PRO A 71 0.17 2.36 0.77
N VAL A 72 0.75 3.23 -0.07
CA VAL A 72 1.91 4.06 0.29
C VAL A 72 1.67 4.91 1.55
N SER A 73 0.45 5.39 1.77
CA SER A 73 0.06 6.14 2.97
C SER A 73 0.28 5.34 4.26
N ILE A 74 0.02 4.03 4.24
CA ILE A 74 0.29 3.11 5.35
C ILE A 74 1.77 2.77 5.39
N ARG A 75 2.38 2.46 4.24
CA ARG A 75 3.81 2.08 4.16
C ARG A 75 4.72 3.16 4.73
N TYR A 76 4.51 4.41 4.35
CA TYR A 76 5.36 5.54 4.78
C TYR A 76 5.15 5.85 6.26
N SER A 77 3.91 5.80 6.74
CA SER A 77 3.61 5.90 8.17
C SER A 77 4.34 4.82 8.98
N GLN A 78 4.35 3.57 8.50
CA GLN A 78 5.10 2.48 9.15
C GLN A 78 6.61 2.72 9.14
N ARG A 79 7.18 3.19 8.02
CA ARG A 79 8.61 3.52 7.94
C ARG A 79 8.96 4.63 8.93
N LEU A 80 8.18 5.71 8.97
CA LEU A 80 8.36 6.82 9.89
C LEU A 80 8.35 6.36 11.35
N VAL A 81 7.33 5.60 11.76
CA VAL A 81 7.23 5.11 13.15
C VAL A 81 8.41 4.22 13.52
N ARG A 82 8.88 3.34 12.61
CA ARG A 82 10.06 2.51 12.86
C ARG A 82 11.31 3.36 13.06
N THR A 83 11.50 4.41 12.26
CA THR A 83 12.63 5.32 12.44
C THR A 83 12.53 6.00 13.80
N ILE A 84 11.41 6.66 14.08
CA ILE A 84 11.17 7.39 15.33
C ILE A 84 11.33 6.51 16.56
N ALA A 85 10.82 5.27 16.54
CA ALA A 85 10.90 4.34 17.67
C ALA A 85 12.33 3.92 18.02
N ASN A 86 13.30 4.13 17.14
CA ASN A 86 14.72 3.82 17.37
C ASN A 86 15.58 5.06 17.65
N VAL A 87 15.00 6.27 17.68
CA VAL A 87 15.74 7.49 18.04
C VAL A 87 15.55 7.78 19.53
N PRO A 88 16.63 8.06 20.29
CA PRO A 88 16.55 8.31 21.73
C PRO A 88 15.83 9.62 22.10
N ASP A 89 15.83 10.62 21.22
CA ASP A 89 15.11 11.87 21.38
C ASP A 89 14.69 12.45 20.02
N LEU A 90 13.57 13.17 19.96
CA LEU A 90 13.10 13.81 18.74
C LEU A 90 13.56 15.26 18.71
N PRO A 91 14.38 15.68 17.73
CA PRO A 91 14.77 17.08 17.62
C PRO A 91 13.52 17.95 17.41
N GLY A 92 13.38 19.02 18.21
CA GLY A 92 12.28 19.98 18.12
C GLY A 92 12.28 20.86 16.86
N ASN A 93 13.03 20.48 15.83
CA ASN A 93 13.19 21.24 14.59
C ASN A 93 12.08 20.85 13.60
N VAL A 94 11.47 21.87 12.99
CA VAL A 94 10.54 21.65 11.88
C VAL A 94 11.35 21.43 10.60
N TYR A 95 11.31 20.21 10.07
CA TYR A 95 11.94 19.90 8.79
C TYR A 95 10.94 20.04 7.64
N PRO A 96 11.30 20.67 6.51
CA PRO A 96 10.47 20.68 5.32
C PRO A 96 10.18 19.25 4.82
N TYR A 97 8.91 18.91 4.61
CA TYR A 97 8.48 17.58 4.17
C TYR A 97 9.13 17.10 2.86
N ARG A 98 9.59 18.04 2.01
CA ARG A 98 10.33 17.78 0.76
C ARG A 98 11.67 17.05 0.95
N LEU A 99 12.20 16.99 2.17
CA LEU A 99 13.47 16.33 2.47
C LEU A 99 13.32 14.83 2.79
N PHE A 100 12.09 14.30 2.81
CA PHE A 100 11.78 12.91 3.20
C PHE A 100 11.05 12.11 2.11
N MET A 101 11.16 12.52 0.84
CA MET A 101 10.64 11.75 -0.29
C MET A 101 11.67 10.77 -0.82
#